data_AF-A0A9P8EH87-F1
#
_entry.id   AF-A0A9P8EH87-F1
#
_cell.length_a   1.000
_cell.length_b   1.000
_cell.length_c   1.000
_cell.angle_alpha   90.00
_cell.angle_beta   90.00
_cell.angle_gamma   90.00
#
_symmetry.space_group_name_H-M   'P 1'
#
loop_
_entity.id
_entity.type
_entity.pdbx_description
1 polymer ?
#
loop_
_entity_poly.entity_id
_entity_poly.type
_entity_poly.pdbx_seq_one_letter_code
_entity_poly.pdbx_strand_id
1 'polypeptide(L)'
;MRSHGDQSEVAIYKALGTLRYLTKIHLAVYYPQPIPLPRAYYLRNNFEDYCTNGKVTDEQIHLTLDNAITNSAFDPTLAQSIFRTISKSKAEFSYPLERLSLRVQKVDTYPPLRDLLAYIGRSWVCTRNERDDRPHECFVSEYDDAEYKIDREYIEVHNEYPKLKNAVIAQAIYRIWPAAERGNWIEEWHSFPLAGS
;
A
#
# COMPACT_ATOMS: atom_id res chain seq x y z
N MET A 1 5.25 -7.48 -6.60
CA MET A 1 4.30 -8.09 -5.64
C MET A 1 4.71 -7.62 -4.26
N ARG A 2 3.79 -7.08 -3.47
CA ARG A 2 4.06 -6.73 -2.06
C ARG A 2 3.85 -7.99 -1.20
N SER A 3 4.75 -8.27 -0.26
CA SER A 3 4.70 -9.44 0.63
C SER A 3 5.12 -9.07 2.05
N HIS A 4 4.41 -8.13 2.67
CA HIS A 4 4.70 -7.64 4.02
C HIS A 4 6.12 -7.08 4.21
N GLY A 5 6.83 -6.80 3.11
CA GLY A 5 8.18 -6.23 3.17
C GLY A 5 9.18 -7.32 3.50
N ASP A 6 8.82 -8.58 3.26
CA ASP A 6 9.67 -9.72 3.57
C ASP A 6 11.01 -9.68 2.81
N GLN A 7 11.89 -10.61 3.18
CA GLN A 7 13.21 -10.71 2.57
C GLN A 7 13.13 -10.98 1.06
N SER A 8 12.07 -11.63 0.59
CA SER A 8 11.83 -11.91 -0.83
C SER A 8 11.56 -10.61 -1.62
N GLU A 9 10.67 -9.77 -1.13
CA GLU A 9 10.39 -8.44 -1.70
C GLU A 9 11.64 -7.55 -1.70
N VAL A 10 12.36 -7.54 -0.58
CA VAL A 10 13.62 -6.78 -0.47
C VAL A 10 14.68 -7.30 -1.46
N ALA A 11 14.78 -8.61 -1.66
CA ALA A 11 15.70 -9.20 -2.63
C ALA A 11 15.41 -8.74 -4.06
N ILE A 12 14.13 -8.58 -4.43
CA ILE A 12 13.74 -8.02 -5.74
C ILE A 12 14.28 -6.60 -5.88
N TYR A 13 14.07 -5.73 -4.89
CA TYR A 13 14.56 -4.35 -4.94
C TYR A 13 16.09 -4.28 -5.00
N LYS A 14 16.78 -5.13 -4.24
CA LYS A 14 18.25 -5.24 -4.29
C LYS A 14 18.71 -5.69 -5.68
N ALA A 15 18.09 -6.72 -6.24
CA ALA A 15 18.41 -7.22 -7.57
C ALA A 15 18.24 -6.14 -8.65
N LEU A 16 17.18 -5.33 -8.58
CA LEU A 16 16.99 -4.19 -9.49
C LEU A 16 18.13 -3.16 -9.38
N GLY A 17 18.65 -2.93 -8.17
CA GLY A 17 19.79 -2.04 -7.96
C GLY A 17 21.08 -2.50 -8.63
N THR A 18 21.26 -3.81 -8.81
CA THR A 18 22.46 -4.36 -9.47
C THR A 18 22.53 -4.03 -10.97
N LEU A 19 21.44 -3.55 -11.57
CA LEU A 19 21.40 -3.17 -12.99
C LEU A 19 22.19 -1.88 -13.22
N ARG A 20 23.38 -2.02 -13.83
CA ARG A 20 24.37 -0.93 -14.00
C ARG A 20 23.81 0.34 -14.64
N TYR A 21 22.97 0.20 -15.65
CA TYR A 21 22.43 1.31 -16.44
C TYR A 21 21.01 1.72 -16.05
N LEU A 22 20.44 1.10 -15.00
CA LEU A 22 19.10 1.46 -14.54
C LEU A 22 19.13 2.81 -13.81
N THR A 23 18.65 3.86 -14.48
CA THR A 23 18.51 5.21 -13.91
C THR A 23 17.06 5.57 -13.62
N LYS A 24 16.10 4.97 -14.33
CA LYS A 24 14.67 5.24 -14.17
C LYS A 24 13.90 3.92 -14.14
N ILE A 25 12.95 3.80 -13.23
CA ILE A 25 12.13 2.60 -13.12
C ILE A 25 10.68 2.94 -12.78
N HIS A 26 9.76 2.21 -13.39
CA HIS A 26 8.35 2.24 -13.10
C HIS A 26 7.97 0.88 -12.51
N LEU A 27 7.54 0.85 -11.24
CA LEU A 27 7.05 -0.36 -10.59
C LEU A 27 5.54 -0.27 -10.44
N ALA A 28 4.85 -1.22 -11.03
CA ALA A 28 3.45 -1.47 -10.73
C ALA A 28 3.37 -2.47 -9.56
N VAL A 29 2.87 -2.02 -8.42
CA VAL A 29 2.63 -2.85 -7.25
C VAL A 29 1.17 -3.26 -7.26
N TYR A 30 0.94 -4.57 -7.24
CA TYR A 30 -0.39 -5.16 -7.18
C TYR A 30 -0.43 -6.19 -6.04
N TYR A 31 -1.61 -6.37 -5.47
CA TYR A 31 -1.91 -7.47 -4.58
C TYR A 31 -2.35 -8.67 -5.44
N PRO A 32 -1.63 -9.82 -5.39
CA PRO A 32 -1.75 -10.89 -6.37
C PRO A 32 -2.96 -11.80 -6.14
N GLN A 33 -3.59 -11.77 -4.97
CA GLN A 33 -4.67 -12.69 -4.63
C GLN A 33 -6.03 -12.03 -4.89
N PRO A 34 -6.95 -12.67 -5.63
CA PRO A 34 -8.35 -12.30 -5.50
C PRO A 34 -8.70 -12.51 -4.03
N ILE A 35 -9.22 -11.47 -3.38
CA ILE A 35 -9.70 -11.61 -2.00
C ILE A 35 -10.80 -12.66 -2.08
N PRO A 36 -10.62 -13.86 -1.49
CA PRO A 36 -11.51 -15.00 -1.66
C PRO A 36 -12.73 -14.77 -0.77
N LEU A 37 -13.50 -13.75 -1.13
CA LEU A 37 -14.81 -13.52 -0.60
C LEU A 37 -15.72 -14.51 -1.33
N PRO A 38 -16.49 -15.35 -0.63
CA PRO A 38 -17.46 -16.23 -1.26
C PRO A 38 -18.34 -15.46 -2.26
N ARG A 39 -18.78 -16.13 -3.34
CA ARG A 39 -19.51 -15.48 -4.44
C ARG A 39 -20.75 -14.70 -3.99
N ALA A 40 -21.36 -15.11 -2.88
CA ALA A 40 -22.49 -14.40 -2.24
C ALA A 40 -22.14 -12.97 -1.79
N TYR A 41 -20.87 -12.67 -1.52
CA TYR A 41 -20.38 -11.38 -1.05
C TYR A 41 -20.47 -10.31 -2.14
N TYR A 42 -20.09 -10.69 -3.37
CA TYR A 42 -20.19 -9.82 -4.56
C TYR A 42 -21.64 -9.59 -5.00
N LEU A 43 -22.56 -10.49 -4.65
CA LEU A 43 -23.95 -10.46 -5.11
C LEU A 43 -24.92 -9.80 -4.11
N ARG A 44 -24.64 -9.87 -2.81
CA ARG A 44 -25.56 -9.37 -1.76
C ARG A 44 -25.13 -8.08 -1.10
N ASN A 45 -23.89 -7.62 -1.31
CA ASN A 45 -23.30 -6.48 -0.56
C ASN A 45 -23.37 -6.63 0.98
N ASN A 46 -23.65 -7.83 1.50
CA ASN A 46 -23.95 -8.04 2.92
C ASN A 46 -22.85 -8.88 3.56
N PHE A 47 -21.71 -8.24 3.80
CA PHE A 47 -20.55 -8.86 4.48
C PHE A 47 -20.92 -9.23 5.94
N GLU A 48 -21.90 -8.54 6.53
CA GLU A 48 -22.39 -8.76 7.89
C GLU A 48 -22.93 -10.18 8.14
N ASP A 49 -23.45 -10.86 7.11
CA ASP A 49 -24.00 -12.22 7.21
C ASP A 49 -22.94 -13.26 7.66
N TYR A 50 -21.65 -12.95 7.49
CA TYR A 50 -20.53 -13.81 7.84
C TYR A 50 -19.77 -13.33 9.09
N CYS A 51 -20.37 -12.37 9.79
CA CYS A 51 -19.81 -11.82 11.00
C CYS A 51 -20.71 -12.14 12.18
N THR A 52 -20.11 -12.61 13.26
CA THR A 52 -20.82 -12.70 14.55
C THR A 52 -20.39 -11.50 15.37
N ASN A 53 -21.34 -10.63 15.72
CA ASN A 53 -21.06 -9.37 16.43
C ASN A 53 -19.99 -8.49 15.75
N GLY A 54 -20.04 -8.39 14.42
CA GLY A 54 -19.09 -7.58 13.64
C GLY A 54 -17.69 -8.17 13.46
N LYS A 55 -17.47 -9.43 13.90
CA LYS A 55 -16.19 -10.14 13.73
C LYS A 55 -16.31 -11.24 12.69
N VAL A 56 -15.36 -11.26 11.75
CA VAL A 56 -15.19 -12.38 10.81
C VAL A 56 -14.88 -13.63 11.61
N THR A 57 -15.71 -14.67 11.46
CA THR A 57 -15.50 -15.96 12.15
C THR A 57 -14.61 -16.91 11.36
N ASP A 58 -14.50 -16.70 10.04
CA ASP A 58 -13.61 -17.44 9.16
C ASP A 58 -12.17 -16.87 9.21
N GLU A 59 -11.25 -17.69 9.71
CA GLU A 59 -9.84 -17.32 9.87
C GLU A 59 -9.15 -17.00 8.53
N GLN A 60 -9.51 -17.70 7.45
CA GLN A 60 -8.91 -17.49 6.14
C GLN A 60 -9.34 -16.14 5.54
N ILE A 61 -10.63 -15.78 5.68
CA ILE A 61 -11.14 -14.47 5.25
C ILE A 61 -10.51 -13.36 6.08
N HIS A 62 -10.39 -13.57 7.39
CA HIS A 62 -9.74 -12.65 8.31
C HIS A 62 -8.28 -12.35 7.89
N LEU A 63 -7.47 -13.39 7.73
CA LEU A 63 -6.06 -13.26 7.29
C LEU A 63 -5.96 -12.60 5.92
N THR A 64 -6.86 -12.92 5.00
CA THR A 64 -6.81 -12.34 3.65
C THR A 64 -7.14 -10.84 3.66
N LEU A 65 -8.08 -10.41 4.49
CA LEU A 65 -8.41 -8.99 4.67
C LEU A 65 -7.22 -8.22 5.25
N ASP A 66 -6.61 -8.76 6.31
CA ASP A 66 -5.48 -8.13 6.98
C ASP A 66 -4.28 -8.02 6.03
N ASN A 67 -4.01 -9.07 5.24
CA ASN A 67 -2.98 -9.06 4.22
C ASN A 67 -3.27 -8.07 3.08
N ALA A 68 -4.52 -7.96 2.64
CA ALA A 68 -4.88 -7.00 1.58
C ALA A 68 -4.63 -5.56 2.04
N ILE A 69 -5.12 -5.18 3.24
CA ILE A 69 -4.94 -3.84 3.79
C ILE A 69 -3.44 -3.55 4.02
N THR A 70 -2.73 -4.48 4.65
CA THR A 70 -1.29 -4.35 4.94
C THR A 70 -0.45 -4.19 3.66
N ASN A 71 -0.78 -4.94 2.60
CA ASN A 71 -0.02 -4.91 1.36
C ASN A 71 -0.41 -3.77 0.42
N SER A 72 -1.60 -3.20 0.59
CA SER A 72 -2.05 -2.02 -0.15
C SER A 72 -1.62 -0.71 0.49
N ALA A 73 -1.31 -0.67 1.79
CA ALA A 73 -0.87 0.56 2.46
C ALA A 73 0.49 1.06 1.93
N PHE A 74 0.48 2.18 1.21
CA PHE A 74 1.66 2.81 0.61
C PHE A 74 1.73 4.30 0.96
N ASP A 75 2.64 4.64 1.85
CA ASP A 75 2.91 6.01 2.29
C ASP A 75 4.24 6.51 1.67
N PRO A 76 4.61 7.79 1.88
CA PRO A 76 5.85 8.31 1.30
C PRO A 76 7.10 7.69 1.93
N THR A 77 7.05 7.25 3.18
CA THR A 77 8.17 6.62 3.89
C THR A 77 8.55 5.28 3.27
N LEU A 78 7.57 4.44 2.94
CA LEU A 78 7.84 3.19 2.22
C LEU A 78 8.34 3.45 0.81
N ALA A 79 7.80 4.43 0.09
CA ALA A 79 8.29 4.82 -1.22
C ALA A 79 9.79 5.22 -1.18
N GLN A 80 10.17 6.04 -0.19
CA GLN A 80 11.57 6.40 0.08
C GLN A 80 12.42 5.17 0.40
N SER A 81 11.93 4.26 1.24
CA SER A 81 12.65 3.05 1.62
C SER A 81 12.93 2.15 0.42
N ILE A 82 11.96 1.98 -0.49
CA ILE A 82 12.15 1.23 -1.74
C ILE A 82 13.19 1.91 -2.63
N PHE A 83 13.07 3.22 -2.86
CA PHE A 83 14.07 3.98 -3.63
C PHE A 83 15.48 3.81 -3.05
N ARG A 84 15.61 3.98 -1.73
CA ARG A 84 16.87 3.85 -0.99
C ARG A 84 17.44 2.45 -1.10
N THR A 85 16.61 1.42 -1.02
CA THR A 85 17.02 0.01 -1.14
C THR A 85 17.61 -0.28 -2.52
N ILE A 86 16.95 0.17 -3.59
CA ILE A 86 17.45 0.03 -4.96
C ILE A 86 18.74 0.84 -5.14
N SER A 87 18.74 2.11 -4.70
CA SER A 87 19.88 3.03 -4.81
C SER A 87 21.13 2.53 -4.09
N LYS A 88 21.00 1.99 -2.88
CA LYS A 88 22.13 1.43 -2.11
C LYS A 88 22.68 0.13 -2.69
N SER A 89 21.89 -0.59 -3.48
CA SER A 89 22.29 -1.86 -4.09
C SER A 89 23.02 -1.69 -5.43
N LYS A 90 23.21 -0.44 -5.85
CA LYS A 90 24.00 -0.08 -7.02
C LYS A 90 25.48 -0.34 -6.76
N ALA A 91 26.14 -0.99 -7.71
CA ALA A 91 27.58 -1.21 -7.67
C ALA A 91 28.35 0.12 -7.85
N GLU A 92 29.60 0.15 -7.37
CA GLU A 92 30.53 1.24 -7.64
C GLU A 92 30.64 1.47 -9.16
N PHE A 93 30.72 2.73 -9.60
CA PHE A 93 30.76 3.13 -11.01
C PHE A 93 29.53 2.78 -11.88
N SER A 94 28.40 2.44 -11.25
CA SER A 94 27.12 2.33 -11.94
C SER A 94 26.40 3.68 -12.04
N TYR A 95 25.45 3.80 -12.97
CA TYR A 95 24.67 5.01 -13.10
C TYR A 95 23.67 5.11 -11.95
N PRO A 96 23.62 6.24 -11.23
CA PRO A 96 22.73 6.40 -10.08
C PRO A 96 21.26 6.28 -10.48
N LEU A 97 20.44 5.77 -9.57
CA LEU A 97 18.99 5.76 -9.76
C LEU A 97 18.48 7.21 -9.64
N GLU A 98 18.00 7.78 -10.73
CA GLU A 98 17.47 9.14 -10.81
C GLU A 98 15.99 9.21 -10.42
N ARG A 99 15.19 8.20 -10.81
CA ARG A 99 13.74 8.23 -10.62
C ARG A 99 13.14 6.86 -10.40
N LEU A 100 12.26 6.78 -9.40
CA LEU A 100 11.35 5.66 -9.17
C LEU A 100 9.92 6.17 -9.24
N SER A 101 9.12 5.59 -10.12
CA SER A 101 7.67 5.78 -10.14
C SER A 101 7.00 4.51 -9.60
N LEU A 102 6.33 4.61 -8.46
CA LEU A 102 5.53 3.56 -7.85
C LEU A 102 4.07 3.78 -8.17
N ARG A 103 3.46 2.83 -8.88
CA ARG A 103 2.02 2.80 -9.14
C ARG A 103 1.39 1.66 -8.36
N VAL A 104 0.49 1.98 -7.45
CA VAL A 104 -0.35 0.98 -6.79
C VAL A 104 -1.54 0.69 -7.69
N GLN A 105 -1.71 -0.57 -8.09
CA GLN A 105 -2.83 -0.99 -8.92
C GLN A 105 -4.09 -1.17 -8.10
N LYS A 106 -5.23 -0.78 -8.68
CA LYS A 106 -6.55 -1.02 -8.10
C LYS A 106 -6.81 -2.52 -8.02
N VAL A 107 -7.41 -2.93 -6.91
CA VAL A 107 -7.92 -4.29 -6.73
C VAL A 107 -9.42 -4.26 -7.01
N ASP A 108 -9.88 -5.11 -7.91
CA ASP A 108 -11.31 -5.28 -8.13
C ASP A 108 -11.91 -6.10 -6.98
N THR A 109 -12.73 -5.46 -6.16
CA THR A 109 -13.34 -6.06 -4.96
C THR A 109 -14.60 -5.29 -4.56
N TYR A 110 -15.26 -5.70 -3.47
CA TYR A 110 -16.49 -5.07 -3.01
C TYR A 110 -16.28 -3.58 -2.64
N PRO A 111 -17.25 -2.69 -2.90
CA PRO A 111 -16.98 -1.25 -2.99
C PRO A 111 -16.38 -0.62 -1.71
N PRO A 112 -16.87 -0.90 -0.48
CA PRO A 112 -16.21 -0.41 0.74
C PRO A 112 -14.74 -0.83 0.88
N LEU A 113 -14.36 -2.08 0.61
CA LEU A 113 -12.94 -2.43 0.71
C LEU A 113 -12.14 -1.84 -0.44
N ARG A 114 -12.70 -1.82 -1.65
CA ARG A 114 -12.04 -1.19 -2.80
C ARG A 114 -11.69 0.27 -2.50
N ASP A 115 -12.64 1.02 -1.96
CA ASP A 115 -12.47 2.44 -1.66
C ASP A 115 -11.44 2.65 -0.53
N LEU A 116 -11.43 1.79 0.50
CA LEU A 116 -10.36 1.78 1.53
C LEU A 116 -8.98 1.50 0.93
N LEU A 117 -8.83 0.39 0.19
CA LEU A 117 -7.55 -0.02 -0.40
C LEU A 117 -7.03 1.05 -1.36
N ALA A 118 -7.93 1.70 -2.09
CA ALA A 118 -7.61 2.81 -2.96
C ALA A 118 -7.14 4.04 -2.13
N TYR A 119 -7.80 4.34 -1.00
CA TYR A 119 -7.43 5.46 -0.13
C TYR A 119 -6.00 5.34 0.42
N ILE A 120 -5.63 4.15 0.94
CA ILE A 120 -4.31 3.86 1.53
C ILE A 120 -3.25 3.49 0.47
N GLY A 121 -3.67 3.06 -0.71
CA GLY A 121 -2.84 2.64 -1.83
C GLY A 121 -2.36 3.80 -2.68
N ARG A 122 -1.60 4.72 -2.08
CA ARG A 122 -1.13 5.92 -2.77
C ARG A 122 0.03 5.59 -3.71
N SER A 123 0.05 6.26 -4.87
CA SER A 123 1.14 6.15 -5.84
C SER A 123 2.14 7.28 -5.63
N TRP A 124 3.42 7.03 -5.92
CA TRP A 124 4.50 7.94 -5.53
C TRP A 124 5.55 8.07 -6.62
N VAL A 125 6.11 9.27 -6.78
CA VAL A 125 7.35 9.49 -7.52
C VAL A 125 8.44 9.84 -6.51
N CYS A 126 9.55 9.12 -6.58
CA CYS A 126 10.79 9.48 -5.91
C CYS A 126 11.78 10.00 -6.94
N THR A 127 12.32 11.20 -6.73
CA THR A 127 13.35 11.81 -7.57
C THR A 127 14.62 11.98 -6.75
N ARG A 128 15.76 11.51 -7.28
CA ARG A 128 17.05 11.57 -6.60
C ARG A 128 17.40 12.98 -6.15
N ASN A 129 17.98 13.09 -4.97
CA ASN A 129 18.65 14.31 -4.54
C ASN A 129 20.00 14.44 -5.29
N GLU A 130 20.18 15.52 -6.03
CA GLU A 130 21.39 15.78 -6.82
C GLU A 130 22.61 16.14 -5.97
N ARG A 131 22.43 16.39 -4.66
CA ARG A 131 23.53 16.69 -3.76
C ARG A 131 24.43 15.48 -3.53
N ASP A 132 25.73 15.69 -3.70
CA ASP A 132 26.74 14.65 -3.58
C ASP A 132 26.89 14.10 -2.14
N ASP A 133 26.53 14.87 -1.11
CA ASP A 133 26.61 14.44 0.30
C ASP A 133 25.51 13.44 0.69
N ARG A 134 24.45 13.30 -0.11
CA ARG A 134 23.25 12.52 0.20
C ARG A 134 22.75 11.71 -1.01
N PRO A 135 23.58 10.84 -1.61
CA PRO A 135 23.31 10.21 -2.91
C PRO A 135 22.13 9.23 -2.91
N HIS A 136 21.69 8.80 -1.72
CA HIS A 136 20.58 7.86 -1.53
C HIS A 136 19.29 8.52 -1.01
N GLU A 137 19.30 9.85 -0.79
CA GLU A 137 18.09 10.60 -0.48
C GLU A 137 17.32 10.91 -1.77
N CYS A 138 16.00 11.05 -1.63
CA CYS A 138 15.12 11.44 -2.71
C CYS A 138 14.04 12.39 -2.22
N PHE A 139 13.57 13.24 -3.13
CA PHE A 139 12.33 13.98 -2.96
C PHE A 139 11.17 13.06 -3.36
N VAL A 140 10.15 13.00 -2.51
CA VAL A 140 8.97 12.17 -2.75
C VAL A 140 7.74 13.04 -2.89
N SER A 141 7.01 12.81 -3.98
CA SER A 141 5.76 13.49 -4.30
C SER A 141 4.72 12.46 -4.67
N GLU A 142 3.49 12.67 -4.23
CA GLU A 142 2.39 11.80 -4.63
C GLU A 142 2.16 11.88 -6.15
N TYR A 143 2.03 10.73 -6.79
CA TYR A 143 1.67 10.61 -8.20
C TYR A 143 0.16 10.47 -8.31
N ASP A 144 -0.48 11.44 -8.94
CA ASP A 144 -1.93 11.43 -9.16
C ASP A 144 -2.20 11.14 -10.63
N ASP A 145 -2.62 9.92 -10.94
CA ASP A 145 -3.03 9.53 -12.28
C ASP A 145 -4.45 10.05 -12.52
N ALA A 146 -4.63 11.03 -13.40
CA ALA A 146 -5.91 11.73 -13.58
C ALA A 146 -7.08 10.79 -13.92
N GLU A 147 -6.82 9.64 -14.56
CA GLU A 147 -7.83 8.62 -14.87
C GLU A 147 -8.24 7.81 -13.62
N TYR A 148 -7.41 7.81 -12.59
CA TYR A 148 -7.56 6.97 -11.40
C TYR A 148 -7.59 7.77 -10.11
N LYS A 149 -7.55 9.10 -10.17
CA LYS A 149 -7.59 10.02 -9.05
C LYS A 149 -8.80 9.70 -8.19
N ILE A 150 -8.50 9.28 -6.97
CA ILE A 150 -9.52 9.07 -5.96
C ILE A 150 -9.81 10.44 -5.37
N ASP A 151 -11.06 10.86 -5.47
CA ASP A 151 -11.52 12.04 -4.77
C ASP A 151 -11.62 11.70 -3.28
N ARG A 152 -10.47 11.81 -2.57
CA ARG A 152 -10.36 11.49 -1.15
C ARG A 152 -11.23 12.41 -0.31
N GLU A 153 -11.35 13.67 -0.70
CA GLU A 153 -12.24 14.62 -0.03
C GLU A 153 -13.70 14.17 -0.17
N TYR A 154 -14.12 13.76 -1.37
CA TYR A 154 -15.43 13.14 -1.56
C TYR A 154 -15.61 11.88 -0.71
N ILE A 155 -14.62 10.98 -0.65
CA ILE A 155 -14.67 9.76 0.16
C ILE A 155 -14.79 10.07 1.65
N GLU A 156 -14.02 11.01 2.17
CA GLU A 156 -14.04 11.40 3.58
C GLU A 156 -15.40 11.99 3.98
N VAL A 157 -15.97 12.84 3.12
CA VAL A 157 -17.25 13.52 3.35
C VAL A 157 -18.45 12.59 3.14
N HIS A 158 -18.52 11.89 2.00
CA HIS A 158 -19.73 11.18 1.56
C HIS A 158 -19.78 9.71 1.99
N ASN A 159 -18.63 9.04 2.07
CA ASN A 159 -18.58 7.65 2.51
C ASN A 159 -18.41 7.53 4.03
N GLU A 160 -18.34 8.67 4.74
CA GLU A 160 -18.18 8.74 6.19
C GLU A 160 -17.05 7.84 6.71
N TYR A 161 -15.99 7.69 5.92
CA TYR A 161 -14.84 6.86 6.26
C TYR A 161 -14.25 7.15 7.63
N PRO A 162 -14.13 8.42 8.10
CA PRO A 162 -13.66 8.68 9.46
C PRO A 162 -14.45 7.92 10.54
N LYS A 163 -15.72 7.57 10.27
CA LYS A 163 -16.61 6.88 11.20
C LYS A 163 -16.68 5.36 11.03
N LEU A 164 -16.00 4.80 10.03
CA LEU A 164 -15.87 3.34 9.80
C LEU A 164 -17.18 2.56 9.97
N LYS A 165 -18.24 2.94 9.25
CA LYS A 165 -19.58 2.33 9.39
C LYS A 165 -19.61 0.81 9.17
N ASN A 166 -18.73 0.28 8.35
CA ASN A 166 -18.59 -1.15 8.17
C ASN A 166 -17.78 -1.74 9.33
N ALA A 167 -18.46 -2.40 10.27
CA ALA A 167 -17.86 -2.93 11.50
C ALA A 167 -16.68 -3.89 11.23
N VAL A 168 -16.68 -4.59 10.10
CA VAL A 168 -15.64 -5.56 9.76
C VAL A 168 -14.38 -4.86 9.29
N ILE A 169 -14.54 -3.91 8.37
CA ILE A 169 -13.45 -3.06 7.93
C ILE A 169 -12.88 -2.30 9.12
N ALA A 170 -13.74 -1.80 10.01
CA ALA A 170 -13.32 -1.14 11.24
C ALA A 170 -12.45 -2.06 12.11
N GLN A 171 -12.92 -3.28 12.37
CA GLN A 171 -12.16 -4.26 13.15
C GLN A 171 -10.82 -4.62 12.49
N ALA A 172 -10.77 -4.72 11.16
CA ALA A 172 -9.51 -4.96 10.44
C ALA A 172 -8.54 -3.79 10.57
N ILE A 173 -9.03 -2.57 10.38
CA ILE A 173 -8.26 -1.35 10.60
C ILE A 173 -7.72 -1.29 12.02
N TYR A 174 -8.52 -1.58 13.04
CA TYR A 174 -8.08 -1.54 14.44
C TYR A 174 -7.06 -2.64 14.79
N ARG A 175 -7.07 -3.79 14.10
CA ARG A 175 -6.02 -4.79 14.28
C ARG A 175 -4.69 -4.34 13.67
N ILE A 176 -4.75 -3.71 12.50
CA ILE A 176 -3.59 -3.31 11.71
C ILE A 176 -2.97 -2.02 12.26
N TRP A 177 -3.82 -1.06 12.62
CA TRP A 177 -3.47 0.23 13.22
C TRP A 177 -4.28 0.41 14.52
N PRO A 178 -3.82 -0.14 15.66
CA PRO A 178 -4.57 -0.10 16.92
C PRO A 178 -4.90 1.30 17.45
N ALA A 179 -4.09 2.30 17.13
CA ALA A 179 -4.35 3.68 17.49
C ALA A 179 -5.66 4.22 16.89
N ALA A 180 -6.10 3.68 15.74
CA ALA A 180 -7.34 4.04 15.08
C ALA A 180 -8.61 3.69 15.89
N GLU A 181 -8.54 2.76 16.86
CA GLU A 181 -9.71 2.42 17.69
C GLU A 181 -10.19 3.62 18.53
N ARG A 182 -9.28 4.54 18.86
CA ARG A 182 -9.55 5.70 19.72
C ARG A 182 -9.49 7.03 18.97
N GLY A 183 -9.20 6.99 17.67
CA GLY A 183 -8.87 8.15 16.86
C GLY A 183 -9.42 8.07 15.45
N ASN A 184 -9.00 9.01 14.61
CA ASN A 184 -9.35 9.02 13.20
C ASN A 184 -8.36 8.15 12.44
N TRP A 185 -8.78 6.99 11.94
CA TRP A 185 -7.88 6.07 11.23
C TRP A 185 -7.17 6.70 10.03
N ILE A 186 -7.72 7.77 9.45
CA ILE A 186 -7.10 8.55 8.36
C ILE A 186 -5.77 9.18 8.78
N GLU A 187 -5.63 9.53 10.05
CA GLU A 187 -4.41 10.11 10.62
C GLU A 187 -3.45 9.02 11.13
N GLU A 188 -3.96 7.81 11.36
CA GLU A 188 -3.21 6.71 11.97
C GLU A 188 -2.67 5.70 10.95
N TRP A 189 -3.27 5.60 9.76
CA TRP A 189 -2.79 4.63 8.78
C TRP A 189 -1.39 5.00 8.30
N HIS A 190 -0.57 3.97 8.17
CA HIS A 190 0.77 4.07 7.62
C HIS A 190 1.12 2.75 6.93
N SER A 191 2.12 2.80 6.06
CA SER A 191 2.67 1.61 5.43
C SER A 191 3.49 0.76 6.42
N PHE A 192 3.87 -0.44 5.98
CA PHE A 192 4.70 -1.34 6.77
C PHE A 192 6.11 -1.39 6.19
N PRO A 193 7.15 -1.31 7.04
CA PRO A 193 8.53 -1.18 6.59
C PRO A 193 9.03 -2.41 5.84
N LEU A 194 10.07 -2.22 5.05
CA LEU A 194 10.82 -3.31 4.44
C LEU A 194 11.69 -4.03 5.50
N ALA A 195 11.88 -5.33 5.37
CA ALA A 195 12.69 -6.10 6.29
C ALA A 195 14.15 -5.62 6.23
N GLY A 196 14.65 -5.18 7.39
CA GLY A 196 16.03 -4.69 7.53
C GLY A 196 16.30 -3.31 6.92
N SER A 197 15.26 -2.49 6.68
CA SER A 197 15.40 -1.08 6.28
C SER A 197 15.64 -0.13 7.45
#